data_AF-A0A419GDY4-F1
#
_entry.id   AF-A0A419GDY4-F1
#
_cell.length_a   1.000
_cell.length_b   1.000
_cell.length_c   1.000
_cell.angle_alpha   90.00
_cell.angle_beta   90.00
_cell.angle_gamma   90.00
#
_symmetry.space_group_name_H-M   'P 1'
#
loop_
_entity.id
_entity.type
_entity.pdbx_description
1 polymer ?
#
loop_
_entity_poly.entity_id
_entity_poly.type
_entity_poly.pdbx_seq_one_letter_code
_entity_poly.pdbx_strand_id
1 'polypeptide(L)'
;MGKEMFTIREVAAEYGRNPETVRRWVWTGKLPAKKLGNQLFIHKKDLLKLKREERDKPEKNPDFLKRAQALQEKIRARTKTDFDPSLLIEESRTRSFSGEDLY
;
A
#
# COMPACT_ATOMS: atom_id res chain seq x y z
N MET A 1 -5.55 18.42 -25.42
CA MET A 1 -5.36 17.00 -25.79
C MET A 1 -4.75 16.29 -24.59
N GLY A 2 -5.42 15.27 -24.04
CA GLY A 2 -4.92 14.56 -22.86
C GLY A 2 -3.76 13.64 -23.21
N LYS A 3 -2.80 13.47 -22.30
CA LYS A 3 -1.71 12.51 -22.44
C LYS A 3 -2.27 11.09 -22.35
N GLU A 4 -2.05 10.28 -23.38
CA GLU A 4 -2.59 8.91 -23.46
C GLU A 4 -1.72 7.86 -22.75
N MET A 5 -0.45 8.20 -22.48
CA MET A 5 0.54 7.34 -21.84
C MET A 5 1.18 8.02 -20.63
N PHE A 6 1.22 7.31 -19.50
CA PHE A 6 1.79 7.79 -18.25
C PHE A 6 3.00 6.95 -17.87
N THR A 7 4.02 7.61 -17.33
CA THR A 7 5.16 6.91 -16.74
C THR A 7 4.81 6.40 -15.35
N ILE A 8 5.58 5.43 -14.85
CA ILE A 8 5.43 4.91 -13.47
C ILE A 8 5.36 6.02 -12.42
N ARG A 9 6.20 7.07 -12.55
CA ARG A 9 6.25 8.18 -11.59
C ARG A 9 4.98 9.02 -11.63
N GLU A 10 4.45 9.29 -12.82
CA GLU A 10 3.20 10.04 -12.98
C GLU A 10 2.03 9.25 -12.41
N VAL A 11 1.96 7.94 -12.67
CA VAL A 11 0.94 7.06 -12.10
C VAL A 11 1.04 7.02 -10.58
N ALA A 12 2.26 6.94 -10.04
CA ALA A 12 2.50 6.96 -8.60
C ALA A 12 1.98 8.25 -7.96
N ALA A 13 2.25 9.40 -8.58
CA ALA A 13 1.76 10.70 -8.13
C ALA A 13 0.23 10.81 -8.22
N GLU A 14 -0.38 10.35 -9.31
CA GLU A 14 -1.84 10.37 -9.50
C GLU A 14 -2.57 9.49 -8.47
N TYR A 15 -1.98 8.36 -8.11
CA TYR A 15 -2.57 7.41 -7.14
C TYR A 15 -2.15 7.67 -5.69
N GLY A 16 -1.25 8.63 -5.43
CA GLY A 16 -0.68 8.87 -4.10
C GLY A 16 0.04 7.65 -3.53
N ARG A 17 0.73 6.88 -4.38
CA ARG A 17 1.43 5.64 -3.99
C ARG A 17 2.92 5.74 -4.28
N ASN A 18 3.70 4.89 -3.61
CA ASN A 18 5.12 4.74 -3.91
C ASN A 18 5.30 4.19 -5.36
N PRO A 19 6.20 4.75 -6.19
CA PRO A 19 6.50 4.21 -7.52
C PRO A 19 6.89 2.73 -7.52
N GLU A 20 7.46 2.20 -6.43
CA GLU A 20 7.74 0.78 -6.30
C GLU A 20 6.47 -0.08 -6.25
N THR A 21 5.40 0.44 -5.64
CA THR A 21 4.08 -0.22 -5.65
C THR A 21 3.54 -0.34 -7.08
N VAL A 22 3.71 0.72 -7.88
CA VAL A 22 3.30 0.73 -9.29
C VAL A 22 4.15 -0.25 -10.10
N ARG A 23 5.48 -0.28 -9.89
CA ARG A 23 6.36 -1.29 -10.51
C ARG A 23 5.91 -2.71 -10.16
N ARG A 24 5.56 -2.95 -8.90
CA ARG A 24 5.06 -4.25 -8.43
C ARG A 24 3.77 -4.64 -9.15
N TRP A 25 2.83 -3.72 -9.33
CA TRP A 25 1.62 -4.00 -10.11
C TRP A 25 1.91 -4.42 -11.55
N VAL A 26 2.91 -3.81 -12.17
CA VAL A 26 3.36 -4.19 -13.52
C VAL A 26 3.96 -5.58 -13.52
N TRP A 27 4.85 -5.90 -12.57
CA TRP A 27 5.48 -7.21 -12.49
C TRP A 27 4.51 -8.34 -12.13
N THR A 28 3.53 -8.07 -11.28
CA THR A 28 2.49 -9.05 -10.93
C THR A 28 1.42 -9.19 -12.02
N GLY A 29 1.53 -8.45 -13.13
CA GLY A 29 0.56 -8.47 -14.22
C GLY A 29 -0.78 -7.80 -13.90
N LYS A 30 -0.86 -7.07 -12.78
CA LYS A 30 -2.08 -6.34 -12.37
C LYS A 30 -2.29 -5.07 -13.20
N LEU A 31 -1.20 -4.49 -13.72
CA LEU A 31 -1.25 -3.30 -14.55
C LEU A 31 -0.40 -3.52 -15.81
N PRO A 32 -1.01 -3.55 -17.01
CA PRO A 32 -0.24 -3.67 -18.24
C PRO A 32 0.61 -2.41 -18.45
N ALA A 33 1.90 -2.63 -18.72
CA ALA A 33 2.81 -1.56 -19.11
C ALA A 33 3.48 -1.91 -20.43
N LYS A 34 3.67 -0.92 -21.28
CA LYS A 34 4.40 -0.99 -22.53
C LYS A 34 5.79 -0.41 -22.33
N LYS A 35 6.82 -1.17 -22.66
CA LYS A 35 8.21 -0.68 -22.68
C LYS A 35 8.41 0.18 -23.93
N LEU A 36 8.78 1.44 -23.74
CA LEU A 36 9.13 2.35 -24.81
C LEU A 36 10.56 2.87 -24.53
N GLY A 37 11.52 2.37 -25.31
CA GLY A 37 12.95 2.58 -25.03
C GLY A 37 13.36 1.99 -23.68
N ASN A 38 13.90 2.84 -22.80
CA ASN A 38 14.33 2.44 -21.45
C ASN A 38 13.25 2.63 -20.36
N GLN A 39 12.07 3.15 -20.71
CA GLN A 39 11.04 3.47 -19.73
C GLN A 39 9.76 2.66 -19.95
N LEU A 40 9.06 2.39 -18.84
CA LEU A 40 7.75 1.74 -18.84
C LEU A 40 6.65 2.81 -18.84
N PHE A 41 5.73 2.66 -19.80
CA PHE A 41 4.57 3.52 -19.97
C PHE A 41 3.28 2.71 -19.79
N ILE A 42 2.28 3.34 -19.19
CA ILE A 42 0.98 2.75 -18.89
C ILE A 42 -0.07 3.57 -19.61
N HIS A 43 -1.01 2.92 -20.28
CA HIS A 43 -2.08 3.63 -20.97
C HIS A 43 -3.12 4.13 -19.99
N LYS A 44 -3.70 5.30 -20.30
CA LYS A 44 -4.78 5.90 -19.51
C LYS A 44 -5.97 4.95 -19.29
N LYS A 45 -6.31 4.13 -20.31
CA LYS A 45 -7.42 3.16 -20.24
C LYS A 45 -7.20 2.11 -19.15
N ASP A 46 -5.96 1.64 -19.01
CA ASP A 46 -5.60 0.63 -18.00
C ASP A 46 -5.59 1.21 -16.59
N LEU A 47 -5.17 2.47 -16.45
CA LEU A 47 -5.33 3.20 -15.19
C LEU A 47 -6.80 3.32 -14.80
N LEU A 48 -7.66 3.69 -15.74
CA LEU A 48 -9.09 3.82 -15.45
C LEU A 48 -9.72 2.48 -15.02
N LYS A 49 -9.27 1.38 -15.60
CA LYS A 49 -9.68 0.02 -15.21
C LYS A 49 -9.23 -0.32 -13.79
N LEU A 50 -7.96 -0.09 -13.48
CA LEU A 50 -7.40 -0.30 -12.14
C LEU A 50 -8.13 0.51 -11.07
N LYS A 51 -8.51 1.77 -11.37
CA LYS A 51 -9.25 2.63 -10.45
C LYS A 51 -10.65 2.08 -10.12
N ARG A 52 -11.30 1.41 -11.07
CA ARG A 52 -12.58 0.74 -10.83
C ARG A 52 -12.38 -0.47 -9.93
N GLU A 53 -11.37 -1.29 -10.22
CA GLU A 53 -11.06 -2.48 -9.41
C GLU A 53 -10.67 -2.14 -7.96
N GLU A 54 -9.96 -1.02 -7.72
CA GLU A 54 -9.64 -0.58 -6.36
C GLU A 54 -10.86 -0.02 -5.60
N ARG A 55 -11.86 0.54 -6.29
CA ARG A 55 -13.12 0.99 -5.67
C ARG A 55 -14.03 -0.18 -5.29
N ASP A 56 -14.04 -1.24 -6.10
CA ASP A 56 -14.85 -2.44 -5.85
C ASP A 56 -14.23 -3.38 -4.80
N LYS A 57 -13.02 -3.07 -4.29
CA LYS A 57 -12.49 -3.80 -3.15
C LYS A 57 -13.30 -3.45 -1.91
N PRO A 58 -13.75 -4.44 -1.13
CA PRO A 58 -14.36 -4.16 0.15
C PRO A 58 -13.34 -3.38 0.98
N GLU A 59 -13.66 -2.12 1.30
CA GLU A 59 -12.93 -1.35 2.30
C GLU A 59 -12.73 -2.22 3.54
N LYS A 60 -11.56 -2.12 4.18
CA LYS A 60 -11.21 -2.89 5.38
C LYS A 60 -12.42 -2.95 6.30
N ASN A 61 -13.05 -4.12 6.34
CA ASN A 61 -14.36 -4.28 6.93
C ASN A 61 -14.29 -3.81 8.39
N PRO A 62 -15.05 -2.79 8.83
CA PRO A 62 -15.00 -2.30 10.20
C PRO A 62 -15.26 -3.42 11.22
N ASP A 63 -16.00 -4.46 10.83
CA ASP A 63 -16.18 -5.70 11.59
C ASP A 63 -14.87 -6.45 11.88
N PHE A 64 -13.89 -6.43 10.98
CA PHE A 64 -12.60 -7.07 11.20
C PHE A 64 -11.82 -6.37 12.32
N LEU A 65 -11.81 -5.04 12.34
CA LEU A 65 -11.13 -4.25 13.38
C LEU A 65 -11.78 -4.47 14.75
N LYS A 66 -13.12 -4.46 14.81
CA LYS A 66 -13.86 -4.75 16.04
C LYS A 66 -13.59 -6.17 16.56
N ARG A 67 -13.56 -7.16 15.67
CA ARG A 67 -13.25 -8.56 16.03
C ARG A 67 -11.81 -8.73 16.53
N ALA A 68 -10.85 -8.05 15.90
CA ALA A 68 -9.45 -8.06 16.33
C ALA A 68 -9.30 -7.46 17.74
N GLN A 69 -9.94 -6.32 18.01
CA GLN A 69 -9.94 -5.70 19.35
C GLN A 69 -10.56 -6.61 20.42
N ALA A 70 -11.71 -7.20 20.15
CA ALA A 70 -12.38 -8.10 21.08
C ALA A 70 -11.57 -9.38 21.38
N LEU A 71 -10.84 -9.90 20.39
CA LEU A 71 -9.94 -11.04 20.59
C LEU A 71 -8.72 -10.66 21.45
N GLN A 72 -8.14 -9.48 21.20
CA GLN A 72 -7.00 -8.96 21.96
C GLN A 72 -7.36 -8.76 23.43
N GLU A 73 -8.53 -8.21 23.73
CA GLU A 73 -9.03 -8.02 25.10
C GLU A 73 -9.23 -9.37 25.83
N LYS A 74 -9.79 -10.38 25.13
CA LYS A 74 -9.93 -11.73 25.68
C LYS A 74 -8.59 -12.40 25.99
N ILE A 75 -7.60 -12.25 25.11
CA ILE A 75 -6.25 -12.80 25.33
C ILE A 75 -5.60 -12.10 26.52
N ARG A 76 -5.73 -10.77 26.62
CA ARG A 76 -5.18 -9.97 27.73
C ARG A 76 -5.78 -10.40 29.08
N ALA A 77 -7.11 -10.53 29.14
CA ALA A 77 -7.83 -10.97 30.34
C ALA A 77 -7.43 -12.40 30.78
N ARG A 78 -7.12 -13.28 29.83
CA ARG A 78 -6.76 -14.68 30.10
C ARG A 78 -5.29 -14.89 30.48
N THR A 79 -4.38 -14.07 29.94
CA THR A 79 -2.93 -14.35 30.00
C THR A 79 -2.18 -13.53 31.06
N LYS A 80 -2.79 -12.50 31.66
CA LYS A 80 -2.14 -11.55 32.61
C LYS A 80 -0.81 -10.96 32.10
N THR A 81 -0.62 -10.88 30.79
CA THR A 81 0.58 -10.32 30.17
C THR A 81 0.33 -8.88 29.75
N ASP A 82 1.12 -7.95 30.26
CA ASP A 82 1.20 -6.53 29.87
C ASP A 82 1.92 -6.32 28.52
N PHE A 83 2.02 -7.37 27.70
CA PHE A 83 2.73 -7.32 26.43
C PHE A 83 1.78 -6.87 25.31
N ASP A 84 1.86 -5.61 24.92
CA ASP A 84 1.10 -5.05 23.80
C ASP A 84 1.97 -4.95 22.53
N PRO A 85 1.82 -5.88 21.56
CA PRO A 85 2.59 -5.84 20.33
C PRO A 85 2.29 -4.60 19.47
N SER A 86 1.16 -3.91 19.70
CA SER A 86 0.82 -2.68 18.98
C SER A 86 1.78 -1.53 19.35
N LEU A 87 2.14 -1.39 20.63
CA LEU A 87 3.09 -0.37 21.09
C LEU A 87 4.48 -0.58 20.47
N LEU A 88 4.90 -1.83 20.33
CA LEU A 88 6.20 -2.19 19.76
C LEU A 88 6.28 -1.88 18.25
N ILE A 89 5.17 -2.06 17.53
CA ILE A 89 5.06 -1.73 16.10
C ILE A 89 5.04 -0.21 15.89
N GLU A 90 4.37 0.54 16.76
CA GLU A 90 4.42 2.01 16.73
C GLU A 90 5.84 2.54 17.03
N GLU A 91 6.50 2.01 18.05
CA GLU A 91 7.90 2.36 18.38
C GLU A 91 8.87 2.03 17.24
N SER A 92 8.70 0.89 16.56
CA SER A 92 9.51 0.54 15.39
C SER A 92 9.27 1.48 14.19
N ARG A 93 8.04 1.96 14.02
CA ARG A 93 7.69 2.90 12.95
C ARG A 93 8.22 4.31 13.20
N THR A 94 8.25 4.77 14.45
CA THR A 94 8.84 6.07 14.81
C THR A 94 10.36 6.03 14.77
N ARG A 95 10.98 4.89 15.12
CA ARG A 95 12.43 4.69 15.06
C ARG A 95 13.00 4.62 13.64
N SER A 96 12.15 4.41 12.63
CA SER A 96 12.57 4.38 11.21
C SER A 96 12.71 5.78 10.58
N PHE A 97 12.62 6.87 11.36
CA PHE A 97 12.73 8.25 10.85
C PHE A 97 13.86 9.10 11.48
N SER A 98 14.80 8.51 12.22
CA SER A 98 16.07 9.16 12.56
C SER A 98 17.18 8.59 11.67
N GLY A 99 17.32 9.17 10.48
CA GLY A 99 18.45 8.93 9.58
C GLY A 99 19.71 9.64 10.09
N GLU A 100 20.20 9.22 11.25
CA GLU A 100 21.50 9.62 11.78
C GLU A 100 22.26 8.36 12.18
N ASP A 101 22.72 7.61 11.18
CA ASP A 101 23.85 6.69 11.32
C ASP A 101 24.13 6.05 9.94
N LEU A 102 24.81 6.79 9.06
CA LEU A 102 25.68 6.19 8.04
C LEU A 102 26.86 7.16 7.79
N TYR A 103 28.04 6.60 8.03
CA TYR A 103 29.41 7.11 7.91
C TYR A 103 29.72 7.81 6.58
#